data_AF-A0A1V5VVA7-F1
#
_entry.id   AF-A0A1V5VVA7-F1
#
_cell.length_a   1.000
_cell.length_b   1.000
_cell.length_c   1.000
_cell.angle_alpha   90.00
_cell.angle_beta   90.00
_cell.angle_gamma   90.00
#
_symmetry.space_group_name_H-M   'P 1'
#
loop_
_entity.id
_entity.type
_entity.pdbx_description
1 polymer ?
#
loop_
_entity_poly.entity_id
_entity_poly.type
_entity_poly.pdbx_seq_one_letter_code
_entity_poly.pdbx_strand_id
1 'polypeptide(L)'
;MKDTNAEAIRTEARQYLSVAKGLYKRKKFNNQAITNIICLSAEQCMVSFLIENDALPNHHSLDFLIDQTKKVKPEVPDALVADLHFMEEFQNLCVIESIGMKSAADQDVERLLNALTELDTVLFPVT
;
A
#
# COMPACT_ATOMS: atom_id res chain seq x y z
N MET A 1 -16.65 2.34 17.94
CA MET A 1 -15.88 3.42 18.59
C MET A 1 -14.74 3.74 17.64
N LYS A 2 -14.58 4.97 17.14
CA LYS A 2 -13.45 5.28 16.25
C LYS A 2 -12.15 5.13 17.04
N ASP A 3 -11.27 4.25 16.60
CA ASP A 3 -9.92 4.18 17.15
C ASP A 3 -9.13 5.39 16.63
N THR A 4 -8.81 6.33 17.52
CA THR A 4 -8.07 7.55 17.21
C THR A 4 -6.70 7.25 16.57
N ASN A 5 -6.08 6.11 16.91
CA ASN A 5 -4.81 5.70 16.33
C ASN A 5 -4.99 5.22 14.90
N ALA A 6 -6.04 4.47 14.60
CA ALA A 6 -6.32 4.02 13.24
C ALA A 6 -6.63 5.19 12.30
N GLU A 7 -7.37 6.19 12.79
CA GLU A 7 -7.66 7.41 12.03
C GLU A 7 -6.38 8.23 11.74
N ALA A 8 -5.46 8.31 12.70
CA ALA A 8 -4.16 8.95 12.51
C ALA A 8 -3.30 8.22 11.46
N ILE A 9 -3.19 6.89 11.56
CA ILE A 9 -2.44 6.05 10.60
C ILE A 9 -3.03 6.16 9.19
N ARG A 10 -4.36 6.13 9.05
CA ARG A 10 -5.02 6.33 7.75
C ARG A 10 -4.73 7.72 7.17
N THR A 11 -4.74 8.74 8.02
CA THR A 11 -4.42 10.10 7.60
C THR A 11 -2.99 10.20 7.07
N GLU A 12 -2.04 9.58 7.77
CA GLU A 12 -0.65 9.49 7.32
C GLU A 12 -0.52 8.72 5.99
N ALA A 13 -1.21 7.58 5.86
CA ALA A 13 -1.25 6.80 4.62
C ALA A 13 -1.68 7.66 3.42
N ARG A 14 -2.74 8.45 3.58
CA ARG A 14 -3.24 9.38 2.54
C ARG A 14 -2.28 10.52 2.24
N GLN A 15 -1.51 10.99 3.23
CA GLN A 15 -0.46 11.98 3.00
C GLN A 15 0.67 11.39 2.14
N TYR A 16 1.11 10.15 2.41
CA TYR A 16 2.08 9.46 1.56
C TYR A 16 1.57 9.26 0.12
N LEU A 17 0.30 8.85 -0.05
CA LEU A 17 -0.32 8.75 -1.38
C LEU A 17 -0.31 10.10 -2.11
N SER A 18 -0.66 11.19 -1.43
CA SER A 18 -0.63 12.54 -1.99
C SER A 18 0.78 12.96 -2.41
N VAL A 19 1.79 12.67 -1.58
CA VAL A 19 3.21 12.90 -1.89
C VAL A 19 3.61 12.09 -3.12
N ALA A 20 3.34 10.79 -3.16
CA ALA A 20 3.69 9.91 -4.28
C ALA A 20 3.10 10.42 -5.61
N LYS A 21 1.81 10.80 -5.63
CA LYS A 21 1.14 11.41 -6.78
C LYS A 21 1.84 12.71 -7.22
N GLY A 22 2.20 13.56 -6.27
CA GLY A 22 2.89 14.83 -6.53
C GLY A 22 4.30 14.62 -7.10
N LEU A 23 5.05 13.65 -6.59
CA LEU A 23 6.39 13.33 -7.05
C LEU A 23 6.38 12.71 -8.46
N TYR A 24 5.48 11.75 -8.70
CA TYR A 24 5.29 11.13 -10.02
C TYR A 24 4.94 12.16 -11.09
N LYS A 25 3.96 13.03 -10.81
CA LYS A 25 3.56 14.10 -11.75
C LYS A 25 4.71 15.06 -12.09
N ARG A 26 5.60 15.35 -11.13
CA ARG A 26 6.70 16.30 -11.31
C ARG A 26 7.91 15.69 -12.02
N LYS A 27 8.00 14.36 -12.14
CA LYS A 27 9.17 13.62 -12.67
C LYS A 27 10.50 14.05 -12.03
N LYS A 28 10.48 14.41 -10.74
CA LYS A 28 11.64 14.96 -9.99
C LYS A 28 12.39 13.94 -9.15
N PHE A 29 11.84 12.74 -8.99
CA PHE A 29 12.43 11.66 -8.20
C PHE A 29 12.53 10.41 -9.05
N ASN A 30 13.49 9.53 -8.71
CA ASN A 30 13.58 8.23 -9.35
C ASN A 30 12.38 7.36 -8.95
N ASN A 31 12.06 6.39 -9.81
CA ASN A 31 10.91 5.51 -9.61
C ASN A 31 11.03 4.69 -8.33
N GLN A 32 12.24 4.30 -7.92
CA GLN A 32 12.46 3.58 -6.67
C GLN A 32 11.96 4.37 -5.45
N ALA A 33 12.29 5.65 -5.34
CA ALA A 33 11.86 6.49 -4.23
C ALA A 33 10.33 6.64 -4.20
N ILE A 34 9.71 6.79 -5.38
CA ILE A 34 8.26 6.90 -5.50
C ILE A 34 7.60 5.57 -5.10
N THR A 35 8.12 4.44 -5.59
CA THR A 35 7.66 3.09 -5.24
C THR A 35 7.75 2.83 -3.74
N ASN A 36 8.85 3.21 -3.09
CA ASN A 36 8.98 3.05 -1.63
C ASN A 36 7.89 3.81 -0.85
N ILE A 37 7.57 5.04 -1.28
CA ILE A 37 6.50 5.84 -0.65
C ILE A 37 5.13 5.22 -0.90
N ILE A 38 4.89 4.66 -2.09
CA ILE A 38 3.66 3.95 -2.41
C ILE A 38 3.49 2.73 -1.49
N CYS A 39 4.53 1.93 -1.31
CA CYS A 39 4.45 0.72 -0.49
C CYS A 39 4.19 1.06 0.99
N LEU A 40 4.90 2.06 1.54
CA LEU A 40 4.66 2.53 2.90
C LEU A 40 3.20 3.01 3.11
N SER A 41 2.65 3.71 2.11
CA SER A 41 1.26 4.14 2.13
C SER A 41 0.29 2.96 2.10
N ALA A 42 0.55 1.95 1.27
CA ALA A 42 -0.27 0.73 1.17
C ALA A 42 -0.28 -0.06 2.49
N GLU A 43 0.89 -0.24 3.11
CA GLU A 43 1.02 -0.88 4.43
C GLU A 43 0.17 -0.15 5.47
N GLN A 44 0.33 1.17 5.62
CA GLN A 44 -0.42 1.95 6.59
C GLN A 44 -1.93 1.97 6.30
N CYS A 45 -2.32 1.96 5.03
CA CYS A 45 -3.72 1.86 4.61
C CYS A 45 -4.35 0.56 5.11
N MET A 46 -3.69 -0.59 4.89
CA MET A 46 -4.18 -1.88 5.37
C MET A 46 -4.10 -2.01 6.89
N VAL A 47 -3.01 -1.55 7.53
CA VAL A 47 -2.87 -1.56 8.99
C VAL A 47 -3.99 -0.76 9.66
N SER A 48 -4.26 0.46 9.21
CA SER A 48 -5.35 1.26 9.77
C SER A 48 -6.72 0.60 9.57
N PHE A 49 -6.98 0.03 8.39
CA PHE A 49 -8.21 -0.71 8.13
C PHE A 49 -8.37 -1.90 9.07
N LEU A 50 -7.32 -2.69 9.25
CA LEU A 50 -7.32 -3.86 10.12
C LEU A 50 -7.54 -3.46 11.59
N ILE A 51 -6.95 -2.36 12.07
CA ILE A 51 -7.20 -1.83 13.41
C ILE A 51 -8.66 -1.38 13.57
N GLU A 52 -9.25 -0.68 12.59
CA GLU A 52 -10.67 -0.25 12.66
C GLU A 52 -11.66 -1.44 12.70
N ASN A 53 -11.21 -2.63 12.31
CA ASN A 53 -12.00 -3.87 12.29
C ASN A 53 -11.55 -4.89 13.36
N ASP A 54 -10.84 -4.44 14.41
CA ASP A 54 -10.37 -5.29 15.53
C ASP A 54 -9.49 -6.48 15.09
N ALA A 55 -8.83 -6.38 13.93
CA ALA A 55 -8.04 -7.42 13.28
C ALA A 55 -6.53 -7.10 13.28
N LEU A 56 -5.98 -6.78 14.45
CA LEU A 56 -4.58 -6.37 14.63
C LEU A 56 -3.59 -7.31 13.89
N PRO A 57 -2.78 -6.77 12.96
CA PRO A 57 -1.84 -7.59 12.22
C PRO A 57 -0.67 -8.04 13.11
N ASN A 58 -0.33 -9.32 13.05
CA ASN A 58 0.82 -9.90 13.77
C ASN A 58 2.15 -9.71 13.03
N HIS A 59 2.10 -9.37 11.74
CA HIS A 59 3.24 -9.10 10.87
C HIS A 59 2.89 -7.95 9.91
N HIS A 60 3.89 -7.19 9.49
CA HIS A 60 3.71 -6.01 8.63
C HIS A 60 4.12 -6.25 7.18
N SER A 61 4.54 -7.47 6.80
CA SER A 61 4.83 -7.77 5.40
C SER A 61 3.58 -7.56 4.54
N LEU A 62 3.76 -7.06 3.32
CA LEU A 62 2.62 -6.70 2.47
C LEU A 62 1.77 -7.93 2.18
N ASP A 63 2.37 -9.08 1.88
CA ASP A 63 1.68 -10.35 1.67
C ASP A 63 0.76 -10.71 2.86
N PHE A 64 1.25 -10.57 4.09
CA PHE A 64 0.45 -10.86 5.28
C PHE A 64 -0.71 -9.86 5.41
N LEU A 65 -0.45 -8.58 5.17
CA LEU A 65 -1.47 -7.53 5.24
C LEU A 65 -2.55 -7.71 4.17
N ILE A 66 -2.18 -8.12 2.95
CA ILE A 66 -3.11 -8.44 1.85
C ILE A 66 -4.05 -9.58 2.28
N ASP A 67 -3.48 -10.68 2.78
CA ASP A 67 -4.24 -11.85 3.24
C ASP A 67 -5.23 -11.51 4.35
N GLN A 68 -4.79 -10.75 5.36
CA GLN A 68 -5.68 -10.34 6.46
C GLN A 68 -6.75 -9.38 5.99
N THR A 69 -6.40 -8.42 5.13
CA THR A 69 -7.36 -7.45 4.58
C THR A 69 -8.45 -8.15 3.79
N LYS A 70 -8.11 -9.12 2.93
CA LYS A 70 -9.08 -9.91 2.16
C LYS A 70 -9.95 -10.80 3.05
N LYS A 71 -9.43 -11.31 4.18
CA LYS A 71 -10.24 -12.06 5.17
C LYS A 71 -11.29 -11.18 5.85
N VAL A 72 -10.90 -9.96 6.23
CA VAL A 72 -11.81 -8.99 6.86
C VAL A 72 -12.79 -8.41 5.83
N LYS A 73 -12.35 -8.24 4.58
CA LYS A 73 -13.10 -7.64 3.48
C LYS A 73 -13.06 -8.52 2.21
N PRO A 74 -13.88 -9.58 2.14
CA PRO A 74 -13.86 -10.52 1.01
C PRO A 74 -14.17 -9.88 -0.35
N GLU A 75 -14.88 -8.75 -0.36
CA GLU A 75 -15.27 -8.01 -1.56
C GLU A 75 -14.14 -7.22 -2.24
N VAL A 76 -12.94 -7.16 -1.65
CA VAL A 76 -11.76 -6.57 -2.31
C VAL A 76 -11.54 -7.27 -3.65
N PRO A 77 -11.48 -6.57 -4.80
CA PRO A 77 -11.33 -7.24 -6.10
C PRO A 77 -10.06 -8.08 -6.21
N ASP A 78 -10.15 -9.27 -6.82
CA ASP A 78 -8.97 -10.14 -7.01
C ASP A 78 -7.90 -9.50 -7.91
N ALA A 79 -8.31 -8.64 -8.84
CA ALA A 79 -7.39 -7.85 -9.66
C ALA A 79 -6.56 -6.87 -8.80
N LEU A 80 -7.19 -6.21 -7.82
CA LEU A 80 -6.50 -5.35 -6.87
C LEU A 80 -5.55 -6.18 -5.99
N VAL A 81 -5.96 -7.35 -5.52
CA VAL A 81 -5.08 -8.28 -4.78
C VAL A 81 -3.84 -8.64 -5.60
N ALA A 82 -4.00 -8.94 -6.89
CA ALA A 82 -2.89 -9.23 -7.79
C ALA A 82 -1.93 -8.02 -7.96
N ASP A 83 -2.47 -6.80 -8.02
CA ASP A 83 -1.66 -5.58 -8.09
C ASP A 83 -0.91 -5.30 -6.78
N LEU A 84 -1.49 -5.63 -5.62
CA LEU A 84 -0.81 -5.53 -4.33
C LEU A 84 0.30 -6.57 -4.17
N HIS A 85 0.13 -7.80 -4.65
CA HIS A 85 1.24 -8.76 -4.69
C HIS A 85 2.34 -8.35 -5.68
N PHE A 86 1.98 -7.71 -6.80
CA PHE A 86 2.98 -7.11 -7.68
C PHE A 86 3.79 -6.01 -6.98
N MET A 87 3.19 -5.29 -6.03
CA MET A 87 3.88 -4.29 -5.20
C MET A 87 4.94 -4.93 -4.28
N GLU A 88 4.68 -6.11 -3.72
CA GLU A 88 5.62 -6.83 -2.85
C GLU A 88 6.94 -7.15 -3.55
N GLU A 89 6.92 -7.38 -4.87
CA GLU A 89 8.13 -7.65 -5.66
C GLU A 89 9.18 -6.52 -5.57
N PHE A 90 8.76 -5.29 -5.23
CA PHE A 90 9.63 -4.12 -5.08
C PHE A 90 10.08 -3.87 -3.63
N GLN A 91 9.54 -4.59 -2.65
CA GLN A 91 9.83 -4.44 -1.22
C GLN A 91 10.89 -5.42 -0.68
N ASN A 92 11.64 -6.09 -1.56
CA ASN A 92 12.71 -7.05 -1.23
C ASN A 92 13.94 -6.47 -0.48
N LEU A 93 13.75 -5.43 0.34
CA LEU A 93 14.76 -4.80 1.17
C LEU A 93 15.23 -5.67 2.35
N CYS A 94 14.49 -6.73 2.71
CA CYS A 94 14.75 -7.55 3.89
C CYS A 94 15.37 -8.93 3.60
N VAL A 95 15.68 -9.27 2.34
CA VAL A 95 16.31 -10.55 1.99
C VAL A 95 17.80 -10.33 1.71
N ILE A 96 18.64 -10.77 2.65
CA ILE A 96 20.13 -10.71 2.59
C ILE A 96 20.69 -11.31 1.29
N GLU A 97 19.95 -12.23 0.67
CA GLU A 97 20.36 -12.99 -0.53
C GLU A 97 19.80 -12.45 -1.85
N SER A 98 19.08 -11.31 -1.86
CA SER A 98 18.48 -10.79 -3.10
C SER A 98 19.51 -10.13 -4.02
N ILE A 99 20.07 -10.93 -4.91
CA ILE A 99 20.81 -10.47 -6.09
C ILE A 99 19.79 -9.87 -7.06
N GLY A 100 19.58 -8.55 -6.96
CA GLY A 100 18.85 -7.75 -7.95
C GLY A 100 17.62 -7.07 -7.40
N MET A 101 17.76 -5.81 -6.99
CA MET A 101 16.63 -4.94 -6.69
C MET A 101 15.83 -4.69 -7.98
N LYS A 102 14.58 -5.15 -8.03
CA LYS A 102 13.70 -4.86 -9.17
C LYS A 102 13.42 -3.36 -9.17
N SER A 103 13.94 -2.65 -10.17
CA SER A 103 13.68 -1.22 -10.34
C SER A 103 12.39 -1.04 -11.11
N ALA A 104 11.45 -0.24 -10.57
CA ALA A 104 10.20 0.06 -11.25
C ALA A 104 10.41 0.94 -12.49
N ALA A 105 9.79 0.57 -13.61
CA ALA A 105 9.61 1.45 -14.77
C ALA A 105 8.46 2.44 -14.52
N ASP A 106 8.33 3.48 -15.35
CA ASP A 106 7.28 4.50 -15.20
C ASP A 106 5.88 3.87 -15.16
N GLN A 107 5.63 2.90 -16.04
CA GLN A 107 4.37 2.14 -16.12
C GLN A 107 4.09 1.31 -14.85
N ASP A 108 5.15 0.83 -14.18
CA ASP A 108 5.00 0.08 -12.93
C ASP A 108 4.57 1.05 -11.83
N VAL A 109 5.21 2.22 -11.72
CA VAL A 109 4.82 3.26 -10.77
C VAL A 109 3.38 3.70 -10.97
N GLU A 110 2.94 3.87 -12.22
CA GLU A 110 1.55 4.20 -12.54
C GLU A 110 0.57 3.11 -12.08
N ARG A 111 0.88 1.83 -12.37
CA ARG A 111 0.09 0.69 -11.90
C ARG A 111 -0.02 0.68 -10.37
N LEU A 112 1.10 0.86 -9.67
CA LEU A 112 1.14 0.88 -8.21
C LEU A 112 0.35 2.05 -7.60
N LEU A 113 0.40 3.24 -8.21
CA LEU A 113 -0.40 4.40 -7.79
C LEU A 113 -1.90 4.17 -7.97
N ASN A 114 -2.29 3.52 -9.07
CA ASN A 114 -3.67 3.17 -9.35
C ASN A 114 -4.17 2.15 -8.32
N ALA A 115 -3.40 1.09 -8.07
CA ALA A 115 -3.72 0.08 -7.07
C ALA A 115 -3.89 0.69 -5.67
N LEU A 116 -2.97 1.56 -5.23
CA LEU A 116 -3.09 2.24 -3.93
C LEU A 116 -4.29 3.19 -3.85
N THR A 117 -4.63 3.87 -4.95
CA THR A 117 -5.82 4.74 -5.00
C THR A 117 -7.11 3.92 -4.92
N GLU A 118 -7.15 2.79 -5.62
CA GLU A 118 -8.27 1.84 -5.55
C GLU A 118 -8.39 1.23 -4.15
N LEU A 119 -7.27 0.82 -3.55
CA LEU A 119 -7.22 0.31 -2.18
C LEU A 119 -7.84 1.28 -1.17
N ASP A 120 -7.41 2.56 -1.15
CA ASP A 120 -8.00 3.57 -0.26
C ASP A 120 -9.51 3.73 -0.47
N THR A 121 -9.96 3.69 -1.74
CA THR A 121 -11.38 3.81 -2.09
C THR A 121 -12.19 2.60 -1.64
N VAL A 122 -11.66 1.39 -1.83
CA VAL A 122 -12.32 0.15 -1.46
C VAL A 122 -12.40 0.03 0.06
N LEU A 123 -11.31 0.29 0.78
CA LEU A 123 -11.26 0.15 2.23
C LEU A 123 -12.03 1.26 2.95
N PHE A 124 -12.02 2.48 2.41
CA PHE A 124 -12.61 3.66 3.04
C PHE A 124 -13.50 4.45 2.07
N PRO A 125 -14.64 3.87 1.66
CA PRO A 125 -15.55 4.54 0.73
C PRO A 125 -16.07 5.85 1.33
N VAL A 126 -16.02 6.93 0.55
CA VAL A 126 -16.62 8.21 0.96
C VAL A 126 -18.13 8.01 1.08
N THR A 127 -18.65 8.20 2.29
CA THR A 127 -20.06 8.05 2.63
C THR A 127 -20.83 9.32 2.34
#